data_AF-A0A959B9T9-F1
#
_entry.id   AF-A0A959B9T9-F1
#
_cell.length_a   1.000
_cell.length_b   1.000
_cell.length_c   1.000
_cell.angle_alpha   90.00
_cell.angle_beta   90.00
_cell.angle_gamma   90.00
#
_symmetry.space_group_name_H-M   'P 1'
#
loop_
_entity.id
_entity.type
_entity.pdbx_description
1 polymer ?
#
loop_
_entity_poly.entity_id
_entity_poly.type
_entity_poly.pdbx_seq_one_letter_code
_entity_poly.pdbx_strand_id
1 'polypeptide(L)'
;LKERYYEPGLLQKLLGFSDEPIRSVEGFDTVALYPAVSLKLDTLSHQLEVSLTPRNGGIGSVSVFINGKEIIEDLKPSRGFERKENTSINVNLAQYSRFFLQDSLNTVTVRAYNEAG
;
A
#
# COMPACT_ATOMS: atom_id res chain seq x y z
N LEU A 1 -15.91 -8.17 19.36
CA LEU A 1 -14.83 -9.20 19.38
C LEU A 1 -15.38 -10.58 19.76
N LYS A 2 -16.11 -10.75 20.88
CA LYS A 2 -16.72 -12.03 21.30
C LYS A 2 -17.58 -12.73 20.24
N GLU A 3 -18.39 -11.98 19.47
CA GLU A 3 -19.24 -12.54 18.41
C GLU A 3 -18.48 -13.24 17.28
N ARG A 4 -17.16 -13.01 17.16
CA ARG A 4 -16.31 -13.56 16.08
C ARG A 4 -15.48 -14.79 16.50
N TYR A 5 -15.45 -15.11 17.80
CA TYR A 5 -14.74 -16.26 18.39
C TYR A 5 -15.68 -17.25 19.08
N TYR A 6 -16.95 -16.90 19.20
CA TYR A 6 -17.93 -17.75 19.85
C TYR A 6 -18.53 -18.73 18.83
N GLU A 7 -18.16 -20.00 18.96
CA GLU A 7 -18.83 -21.11 18.27
C GLU A 7 -19.68 -21.88 19.30
N PRO A 8 -21.01 -21.87 19.17
CA PRO A 8 -21.87 -22.70 19.99
C PRO A 8 -21.63 -24.18 19.67
N GLY A 9 -21.50 -25.01 20.70
CA GLY A 9 -21.39 -26.46 20.54
C GLY A 9 -20.03 -26.98 20.07
N LEU A 10 -18.96 -26.18 20.14
CA LEU A 10 -17.60 -26.56 19.68
C LEU A 10 -17.13 -27.93 20.23
N LEU A 11 -17.36 -28.20 21.52
CA LEU A 11 -16.97 -29.47 22.14
C LEU A 11 -17.74 -30.67 21.55
N GLN A 12 -19.03 -30.49 21.22
CA GLN A 12 -19.86 -31.56 20.66
C GLN A 12 -19.46 -31.86 19.21
N LYS A 13 -19.07 -30.83 18.44
CA LYS A 13 -18.52 -30.97 17.09
C LYS A 13 -17.15 -31.67 17.08
N LEU A 14 -16.26 -31.30 18.01
CA LEU A 14 -14.94 -31.95 18.18
C LEU A 14 -15.05 -33.43 18.54
N LEU A 15 -16.06 -33.79 19.33
CA LEU A 15 -16.29 -35.17 19.79
C LEU A 15 -17.16 -36.00 18.84
N GLY A 16 -17.59 -35.44 17.71
CA GLY A 16 -18.37 -36.15 16.68
C GLY A 16 -19.83 -36.42 17.06
N PHE A 17 -20.38 -35.73 18.07
CA PHE A 17 -21.80 -35.81 18.44
C PHE A 17 -22.69 -34.84 17.65
N SER A 18 -22.09 -34.09 16.72
CA SER A 18 -22.76 -33.12 15.84
C SER A 18 -22.16 -33.20 14.44
N ASP A 19 -23.00 -33.40 13.43
CA ASP A 19 -22.61 -33.43 12.02
C ASP A 19 -22.40 -32.03 11.40
N GLU A 20 -22.64 -30.96 12.16
CA GLU A 20 -22.35 -29.61 11.71
C GLU A 20 -20.83 -29.41 11.52
N PRO A 21 -20.38 -28.95 10.33
CA PRO A 21 -18.97 -28.64 10.13
C PRO A 21 -18.52 -27.56 11.11
N ILE A 22 -17.31 -27.75 11.65
CA ILE A 22 -16.62 -26.69 12.38
C ILE A 22 -16.46 -25.52 11.41
N ARG A 23 -16.83 -24.31 11.84
CA ARG A 23 -16.67 -23.12 10.99
C ARG A 23 -15.19 -22.96 10.67
N SER A 24 -14.84 -23.01 9.39
CA SER A 24 -13.47 -22.71 8.98
C SER A 24 -13.18 -21.24 9.24
N VAL A 25 -12.11 -21.03 10.00
CA VAL A 25 -11.56 -19.72 10.33
C VAL A 25 -10.57 -19.24 9.24
N GLU A 26 -10.48 -19.92 8.10
CA GLU A 26 -9.56 -19.61 6.98
C GLU A 26 -9.62 -18.17 6.43
N GLY A 27 -10.67 -17.40 6.75
CA GLY A 27 -10.70 -15.97 6.45
C GLY A 27 -9.65 -15.12 7.19
N PHE A 28 -8.83 -15.72 8.07
CA PHE A 28 -7.77 -15.05 8.83
C PHE A 28 -6.39 -15.01 8.15
N ASP A 29 -6.15 -15.72 7.04
CA ASP A 29 -4.74 -16.04 6.72
C ASP A 29 -3.90 -14.91 6.13
N THR A 30 -4.44 -13.92 5.40
CA THR A 30 -3.61 -12.80 4.94
C THR A 30 -4.40 -11.53 4.63
N VAL A 31 -4.39 -10.56 5.55
CA VAL A 31 -4.74 -9.18 5.19
C VAL A 31 -3.68 -8.67 4.23
N ALA A 32 -4.03 -8.42 2.96
CA ALA A 32 -3.10 -7.86 1.98
C ALA A 32 -2.63 -6.46 2.42
N LEU A 33 -1.40 -6.36 2.90
CA LEU A 33 -0.84 -5.11 3.39
C LEU A 33 -0.40 -4.22 2.25
N TYR A 34 -0.62 -2.92 2.43
CA TYR A 34 -0.02 -1.87 1.62
C TYR A 34 1.51 -1.92 1.68
N PRO A 35 2.20 -1.53 0.60
CA PRO A 35 3.65 -1.47 0.59
C PRO A 35 4.16 -0.45 1.60
N ALA A 36 5.38 -0.65 2.10
CA ALA A 36 6.06 0.40 2.84
C ALA A 36 6.57 1.46 1.87
N VAL A 37 6.36 2.74 2.18
CA VAL A 37 6.82 3.87 1.37
C VAL A 37 7.87 4.65 2.17
N SER A 38 9.02 4.90 1.56
CA SER A 38 10.05 5.79 2.09
C SER A 38 10.36 6.87 1.05
N LEU A 39 10.47 8.11 1.50
CA LEU A 39 10.68 9.27 0.64
C LEU A 39 11.99 9.96 1.03
N LYS A 40 12.82 10.26 0.04
CA LYS A 40 14.00 11.11 0.21
C LYS A 40 13.99 12.21 -0.83
N LEU A 41 14.13 13.45 -0.37
CA LEU A 41 14.19 14.61 -1.24
C LEU A 41 15.65 15.08 -1.34
N ASP A 42 16.18 15.11 -2.55
CA ASP A 42 17.39 15.86 -2.87
C ASP A 42 17.00 17.26 -3.32
N THR A 43 17.27 18.24 -2.47
CA THR A 43 16.94 19.65 -2.71
C THR A 43 17.82 20.30 -3.76
N LEU A 44 19.03 19.77 -4.02
CA LEU A 44 19.97 20.33 -4.99
C LEU A 44 19.59 19.92 -6.41
N SER A 45 19.20 18.67 -6.61
CA SER A 45 18.80 18.13 -7.91
C SER A 45 17.30 18.15 -8.18
N HIS A 46 16.50 18.60 -7.20
CA HIS A 46 15.03 18.57 -7.20
C HIS A 46 14.45 17.18 -7.49
N GLN A 47 15.16 16.13 -7.07
CA GLN A 47 14.71 14.75 -7.24
C GLN A 47 14.10 14.22 -5.94
N LEU A 48 12.91 13.66 -6.07
CA LEU A 48 12.26 12.88 -5.02
C LEU A 48 12.47 11.40 -5.32
N GLU A 49 13.25 10.75 -4.48
CA GLU A 49 13.37 9.30 -4.47
C GLU A 49 12.19 8.70 -3.69
N VAL A 50 11.41 7.86 -4.37
CA VAL A 50 10.29 7.12 -3.82
C VAL A 50 10.67 5.65 -3.75
N SER A 51 10.99 5.16 -2.56
CA SER A 51 11.30 3.75 -2.33
C SER A 51 10.08 2.99 -1.82
N LEU A 52 9.76 1.89 -2.49
CA LEU A 52 8.63 1.01 -2.24
C LEU A 52 9.15 -0.37 -1.85
N THR A 53 8.69 -0.88 -0.70
CA THR A 53 8.97 -2.25 -0.24
C THR A 53 7.64 -3.02 -0.23
N PRO A 54 7.49 -4.03 -1.09
CA PRO A 54 6.28 -4.84 -1.11
C PRO A 54 6.14 -5.60 0.21
N ARG A 55 4.89 -5.80 0.61
CA ARG A 55 4.53 -6.69 1.73
C ARG A 55 3.69 -7.84 1.17
N ASN A 56 2.95 -8.54 2.02
CA ASN A 56 2.09 -9.65 1.58
C ASN A 56 0.96 -9.23 0.60
N GLY A 57 0.67 -7.94 0.43
CA GLY A 57 -0.26 -7.42 -0.58
C GLY A 57 0.37 -6.93 -1.88
N GLY A 58 1.70 -7.01 -2.03
CA GLY A 58 2.41 -6.49 -3.22
C GLY A 58 2.35 -4.97 -3.36
N ILE A 59 2.84 -4.46 -4.50
CA ILE A 59 2.78 -3.04 -4.87
C ILE A 59 1.69 -2.82 -5.92
N GLY A 60 0.69 -2.03 -5.53
CA GLY A 60 -0.42 -1.56 -6.36
C GLY A 60 -0.07 -0.33 -7.19
N SER A 61 -1.08 0.51 -7.46
CA SER A 61 -0.87 1.83 -8.05
C SER A 61 -0.18 2.76 -7.06
N VAL A 62 0.60 3.71 -7.59
CA VAL A 62 1.30 4.70 -6.77
C VAL A 62 1.08 6.09 -7.35
N SER A 63 0.36 6.94 -6.63
CA SER A 63 -0.01 8.27 -7.10
C SER A 63 0.76 9.35 -6.34
N VAL A 64 1.14 10.42 -7.03
CA VAL A 64 1.87 11.55 -6.46
C VAL A 64 1.03 12.82 -6.55
N PHE A 65 0.99 13.56 -5.44
CA PHE A 65 0.25 14.80 -5.29
C PHE A 65 1.19 15.92 -4.88
N ILE A 66 0.93 17.12 -5.39
CA ILE A 66 1.54 18.37 -4.93
C ILE A 66 0.41 19.27 -4.45
N ASN A 67 0.48 19.71 -3.19
CA ASN A 67 -0.53 20.57 -2.56
C ASN A 67 -1.96 20.02 -2.70
N GLY A 68 -2.11 18.69 -2.59
CA GLY A 68 -3.38 17.99 -2.72
C GLY A 68 -3.86 17.77 -4.17
N LYS A 69 -3.19 18.33 -5.18
CA LYS A 69 -3.47 18.07 -6.59
C LYS A 69 -2.68 16.89 -7.12
N GLU A 70 -3.36 15.94 -7.72
CA GLU A 70 -2.72 14.79 -8.37
C GLU A 70 -1.92 15.25 -9.60
N ILE A 71 -0.65 14.87 -9.63
CA ILE A 71 0.27 15.20 -10.73
C ILE A 71 0.73 13.95 -11.49
N ILE A 72 0.74 12.80 -10.83
CA ILE A 72 1.08 11.49 -11.40
C ILE A 72 0.07 10.50 -10.83
N GLU A 73 -0.75 9.92 -11.70
CA GLU A 73 -1.80 8.97 -11.30
C GLU A 73 -1.22 7.59 -10.98
N ASP A 74 -0.29 7.09 -11.80
CA ASP A 74 0.38 5.80 -11.60
C ASP A 74 1.87 5.93 -11.93
N LEU A 75 2.67 6.04 -10.88
CA LEU A 75 4.11 6.18 -10.93
C LEU A 75 4.73 4.84 -11.28
N LYS A 76 5.05 4.66 -12.56
CA LYS A 76 5.62 3.43 -13.07
C LYS A 76 7.13 3.37 -12.85
N PRO A 77 7.66 2.31 -12.22
CA PRO A 77 9.09 2.05 -12.21
C PRO A 77 9.62 1.70 -13.61
N SER A 78 10.94 1.78 -13.78
CA SER A 78 11.61 1.47 -15.04
C SER A 78 11.35 0.03 -15.52
N ARG A 79 11.49 -0.21 -16.84
CA ARG A 79 11.18 -1.49 -17.50
C ARG A 79 11.80 -2.68 -16.74
N GLY A 80 10.99 -3.72 -16.52
CA GLY A 80 11.40 -4.94 -15.81
C GLY A 80 10.94 -5.03 -14.36
N PHE A 81 10.14 -4.09 -13.88
CA PHE A 81 9.59 -4.11 -12.53
C PHE A 81 8.61 -5.25 -12.28
N GLU A 82 8.87 -6.02 -11.23
CA GLU A 82 7.91 -6.94 -10.63
C GLU A 82 7.29 -6.31 -9.38
N ARG A 83 5.96 -6.39 -9.26
CA ARG A 83 5.18 -5.82 -8.14
C ARG A 83 5.50 -6.44 -6.77
N LYS A 84 6.34 -7.47 -6.73
CA LYS A 84 6.79 -8.20 -5.54
C LYS A 84 8.23 -7.93 -5.16
N GLU A 85 8.91 -7.02 -5.85
CA GLU A 85 10.28 -6.62 -5.54
C GLU A 85 10.38 -5.20 -4.96
N ASN A 86 11.44 -4.97 -4.18
CA ASN A 86 11.80 -3.63 -3.74
C ASN A 86 12.10 -2.74 -4.94
N THR A 87 11.64 -1.51 -4.92
CA THR A 87 11.83 -0.59 -6.04
C THR A 87 12.04 0.82 -5.57
N SER A 88 12.90 1.54 -6.27
CA SER A 88 13.11 2.98 -6.06
C SER A 88 12.84 3.72 -7.36
N ILE A 89 12.04 4.76 -7.30
CA ILE A 89 11.63 5.57 -8.44
C ILE A 89 12.02 7.02 -8.17
N ASN A 90 12.78 7.61 -9.08
CA ASN A 90 13.14 9.02 -8.99
C ASN A 90 12.14 9.88 -9.77
N VAL A 91 11.54 10.84 -9.08
CA VAL A 91 10.62 11.83 -9.66
C VAL A 91 11.33 13.18 -9.69
N ASN A 92 11.52 13.73 -10.89
CA ASN A 92 12.03 15.09 -11.05
C ASN A 92 10.90 16.10 -10.77
N LEU A 93 10.93 16.71 -9.60
CA LEU A 93 9.91 17.66 -9.15
C LEU A 93 9.95 18.99 -9.91
N ALA A 94 11.08 19.36 -10.52
CA ALA A 94 11.20 20.62 -11.27
C ALA A 94 10.26 20.67 -12.48
N GLN A 95 9.94 19.51 -13.09
CA GLN A 95 8.99 19.38 -14.19
C GLN A 95 7.55 19.76 -13.78
N TYR A 96 7.26 19.72 -12.49
CA TYR A 96 5.96 20.00 -11.89
C TYR A 96 5.92 21.35 -11.16
N SER A 97 6.91 22.22 -11.39
CA SER A 97 7.06 23.52 -10.74
C SER A 97 5.83 24.42 -10.82
N ARG A 98 5.02 24.31 -11.87
CA ARG A 98 3.73 25.02 -12.02
C ARG A 98 2.69 24.73 -10.92
N PHE A 99 2.86 23.63 -10.19
CA PHE A 99 1.97 23.25 -9.09
C PHE A 99 2.49 23.74 -7.72
N PHE A 100 3.67 24.37 -7.71
CA PHE A 100 4.23 24.97 -6.50
C PHE A 100 3.68 26.37 -6.24
N LEU A 101 3.41 26.61 -4.97
CA LEU A 101 3.08 27.90 -4.42
C LEU A 101 4.40 28.66 -4.14
N GLN A 102 4.45 29.94 -4.49
CA GLN A 102 5.65 30.77 -4.34
C GLN A 102 5.82 31.30 -2.92
N ASP A 103 4.70 31.53 -2.22
CA ASP A 103 4.69 32.25 -0.94
C ASP A 103 4.39 31.34 0.26
N SER A 104 4.30 30.03 0.04
CA SER A 104 3.96 29.06 1.08
C SER A 104 4.74 27.76 0.96
N LEU A 105 4.76 26.99 2.04
CA LEU A 105 5.32 25.65 2.04
C LEU A 105 4.52 24.74 1.10
N ASN A 106 5.26 24.02 0.25
CA ASN A 106 4.70 23.04 -0.65
C ASN A 106 4.71 21.66 0.02
N THR A 107 3.61 20.92 -0.10
CA THR A 107 3.51 19.55 0.43
C THR A 107 3.45 18.57 -0.71
N VAL A 108 4.37 17.59 -0.72
CA VAL A 108 4.34 16.47 -1.65
C VAL A 108 3.81 15.24 -0.92
N THR A 109 2.83 14.55 -1.50
CA THR A 109 2.24 13.35 -0.93
C THR A 109 2.33 12.21 -1.92
N VAL A 110 2.77 11.04 -1.45
CA VAL A 110 2.77 9.80 -2.23
C VAL A 110 1.75 8.86 -1.61
N ARG A 111 0.82 8.36 -2.42
CA ARG A 111 -0.17 7.35 -2.01
C ARG A 111 0.16 6.07 -2.75
N ALA A 112 0.35 4.98 -2.01
CA ALA A 112 0.62 3.67 -2.59
C ALA A 112 -0.44 2.68 -2.12
N TYR A 113 -0.95 1.91 -3.06
CA TYR A 113 -1.93 0.87 -2.83
C TYR A 113 -1.27 -0.51 -2.86
N ASN A 114 -1.99 -1.53 -2.40
CA ASN A 114 -1.61 -2.94 -2.60
C ASN A 114 -2.17 -3.40 -3.96
N GLU A 115 -1.89 -4.63 -4.39
CA GLU A 115 -2.40 -5.15 -5.67
C GLU A 115 -3.94 -5.27 -5.72
N ALA A 116 -4.62 -5.26 -4.57
CA ALA A 116 -6.07 -5.38 -4.48
C ALA A 116 -6.83 -4.05 -4.67
N GLY A 117 -6.15 -2.90 -4.54
CA GLY A 117 -6.75 -1.56 -4.57
C GLY A 117 -6.93 -0.98 -3.18
#